data_AF-A0A397E3C3-F1
#
_entry.id   AF-A0A397E3C3-F1
#
_cell.length_a   1.000
_cell.length_b   1.000
_cell.length_c   1.000
_cell.angle_alpha   90.00
_cell.angle_beta   90.00
_cell.angle_gamma   90.00
#
_symmetry.space_group_name_H-M   'P 1'
#
loop_
_entity.id
_entity.type
_entity.pdbx_description
1 polymer ?
#
loop_
_entity_poly.entity_id
_entity_poly.type
_entity_poly.pdbx_seq_one_letter_code
_entity_poly.pdbx_strand_id
1 'polypeptide(L)'
;MRHAYGKPTGVAARVAIGQPIISVRSKDSFGPSVVEALRRAKFKFPGRQKVLGSKKWGFTKYERDVYAKLRQEGVLALDGNHEKYIPNHGKLRAPRVYK
;
A
#
# COMPACT_ATOMS: atom_id res chain seq x y z
N MET A 1 -5.95 -42.99 15.78
CA MET A 1 -4.54 -42.66 16.11
C MET A 1 -4.52 -41.93 17.44
N ARG A 2 -3.85 -42.47 18.46
CA ARG A 2 -3.83 -41.90 19.83
C ARG A 2 -2.75 -40.79 19.92
N HIS A 3 -3.04 -39.67 20.58
CA HIS A 3 -2.12 -38.52 20.79
C HIS A 3 -1.60 -37.82 19.51
N ALA A 4 -2.50 -37.44 18.60
CA ALA A 4 -2.17 -36.86 17.29
C ALA A 4 -1.95 -35.33 17.27
N TYR A 5 -1.97 -34.63 18.40
CA TYR A 5 -1.75 -33.18 18.41
C TYR A 5 -0.29 -32.85 18.08
N GLY A 6 -0.09 -32.05 17.04
CA GLY A 6 1.23 -31.74 16.50
C GLY A 6 2.02 -30.71 17.30
N LYS A 7 3.35 -30.73 17.13
CA LYS A 7 4.24 -29.63 17.54
C LYS A 7 4.23 -28.52 16.47
N PRO A 8 4.56 -27.27 16.81
CA PRO A 8 4.66 -26.20 15.81
C PRO A 8 5.72 -26.51 14.75
N THR A 9 5.34 -26.46 13.46
CA THR A 9 6.23 -26.74 12.33
C THR A 9 6.66 -25.50 11.55
N GLY A 10 5.87 -24.42 11.61
CA GLY A 10 6.17 -23.17 10.90
C GLY A 10 5.05 -22.13 11.03
N VAL A 11 5.25 -20.99 10.37
CA VAL A 11 4.26 -19.90 10.30
C VAL A 11 3.74 -19.75 8.87
N ALA A 12 2.48 -19.33 8.75
CA ALA A 12 1.84 -19.05 7.47
C ALA A 12 1.03 -17.76 7.54
N ALA A 13 1.00 -17.01 6.44
CA ALA A 13 0.12 -15.85 6.29
C ALA A 13 -1.24 -16.31 5.76
N ARG A 14 -2.32 -15.98 6.48
CA ARG A 14 -3.69 -16.22 6.01
C ARG A 14 -4.11 -15.08 5.09
N VAL A 15 -4.48 -15.40 3.86
CA VAL A 15 -4.81 -14.41 2.81
C VAL A 15 -6.22 -14.68 2.29
N ALA A 16 -7.05 -13.62 2.24
CA ALA A 16 -8.39 -13.66 1.67
C ALA A 16 -8.38 -13.32 0.16
N ILE A 17 -9.47 -13.65 -0.54
CA ILE A 17 -9.64 -13.28 -1.95
C ILE A 17 -9.70 -11.75 -2.06
N GLY A 18 -8.90 -11.19 -2.97
CA GLY A 18 -8.82 -9.73 -3.18
C GLY A 18 -7.88 -8.99 -2.21
N GLN A 19 -7.28 -9.68 -1.24
CA GLN A 19 -6.30 -9.07 -0.34
C GLN A 19 -4.97 -8.81 -1.07
N PRO A 20 -4.42 -7.59 -1.01
CA PRO A 20 -3.08 -7.31 -1.53
C PRO A 20 -2.00 -8.07 -0.75
N ILE A 21 -1.10 -8.77 -1.46
CA ILE A 21 0.03 -9.52 -0.86
C ILE A 21 1.30 -8.66 -0.88
N ILE A 22 1.63 -8.10 -2.06
CA ILE A 22 2.80 -7.25 -2.28
C ILE A 22 2.32 -5.98 -2.98
N SER A 23 2.82 -4.83 -2.53
CA SER A 23 2.59 -3.53 -3.16
C SER A 23 3.93 -2.84 -3.42
N VAL A 24 4.09 -2.26 -4.61
CA VAL A 24 5.31 -1.57 -5.03
C VAL A 24 4.91 -0.19 -5.57
N ARG A 25 5.68 0.84 -5.21
CA ARG A 25 5.55 2.18 -5.78
C ARG A 25 6.78 2.48 -6.63
N SER A 26 6.57 3.05 -7.80
CA SER A 26 7.64 3.50 -8.69
C SER A 26 7.22 4.76 -9.43
N LYS A 27 8.16 5.40 -10.13
CA LYS A 27 7.81 6.36 -11.17
C LYS A 27 7.12 5.63 -12.33
N ASP A 28 6.30 6.35 -13.09
CA ASP A 28 5.55 5.77 -14.21
C ASP A 28 6.47 5.18 -15.30
N SER A 29 7.67 5.75 -15.47
CA SER A 29 8.70 5.25 -16.39
C SER A 29 9.12 3.80 -16.11
N PHE A 30 9.03 3.34 -14.86
CA PHE A 30 9.41 1.98 -14.46
C PHE A 30 8.21 1.03 -14.31
N GLY A 31 6.99 1.49 -14.64
CA GLY A 31 5.77 0.70 -14.52
C GLY A 31 5.85 -0.69 -15.18
N PRO A 32 6.30 -0.80 -16.45
CA PRO A 32 6.43 -2.10 -17.11
C PRO A 32 7.41 -3.05 -16.41
N SER A 33 8.54 -2.52 -15.92
CA SER A 33 9.55 -3.31 -15.20
C SER A 33 9.00 -3.86 -13.88
N VAL A 34 8.21 -3.06 -13.16
CA VAL A 34 7.56 -3.50 -11.91
C VAL A 34 6.52 -4.58 -12.17
N VAL A 35 5.71 -4.45 -13.23
CA VAL A 35 4.73 -5.47 -13.60
C VAL A 35 5.39 -6.80 -13.90
N GLU A 36 6.51 -6.81 -14.64
CA GLU A 36 7.26 -8.03 -14.93
C GLU A 36 7.90 -8.64 -13.67
N ALA A 37 8.45 -7.81 -12.78
CA ALA A 37 8.99 -8.27 -11.51
C ALA A 37 7.91 -8.95 -10.63
N LEU A 38 6.72 -8.36 -10.53
CA LEU A 38 5.58 -8.94 -9.80
C LEU A 38 5.04 -10.21 -10.47
N ARG A 39 5.03 -10.26 -11.81
CA ARG A 39 4.68 -11.47 -12.56
C ARG A 39 5.64 -12.62 -12.24
N ARG A 40 6.94 -12.35 -12.11
CA ARG A 40 7.95 -13.34 -11.71
C ARG A 40 7.81 -13.76 -10.25
N ALA A 41 7.57 -12.80 -9.35
CA ALA A 41 7.36 -13.08 -7.92
C ALA A 41 6.15 -14.00 -7.70
N LYS A 42 5.08 -13.84 -8.50
CA LYS A 42 3.90 -14.69 -8.47
C LYS A 42 4.22 -16.19 -8.64
N PHE A 43 5.27 -16.57 -9.38
CA PHE A 43 5.65 -17.99 -9.51
C PHE A 43 6.11 -18.65 -8.21
N LYS A 44 6.39 -17.86 -7.17
CA LYS A 44 6.76 -18.35 -5.83
C LYS A 44 5.56 -18.49 -4.90
N PHE A 45 4.37 -18.07 -5.34
CA PHE A 45 3.14 -18.18 -4.57
C PHE A 45 2.24 -19.30 -5.11
N PRO A 46 1.56 -20.05 -4.25
CA PRO A 46 0.61 -21.07 -4.68
C PRO A 46 -0.69 -20.42 -5.22
N GLY A 47 -1.31 -21.06 -6.21
CA GLY A 47 -2.63 -20.67 -6.72
C GLY A 47 -2.63 -19.50 -7.72
N ARG A 48 -3.74 -18.76 -7.78
CA ARG A 48 -3.95 -17.68 -8.76
C ARG A 48 -3.85 -16.30 -8.12
N GLN A 49 -2.73 -15.62 -8.37
CA GLN A 49 -2.57 -14.19 -8.07
C GLN A 49 -2.74 -13.33 -9.32
N LYS A 50 -3.22 -12.10 -9.16
CA LYS A 50 -3.34 -11.10 -10.24
C LYS A 50 -2.41 -9.93 -9.94
N VAL A 51 -1.75 -9.41 -10.97
CA VAL A 51 -0.98 -8.16 -10.89
C VAL A 51 -1.89 -7.04 -11.40
N LEU A 52 -1.99 -5.94 -10.65
CA LEU A 52 -2.91 -4.84 -10.93
C LEU A 52 -2.17 -3.51 -10.77
N GLY A 53 -2.44 -2.56 -11.67
CA GLY A 53 -2.05 -1.16 -11.50
C GLY A 53 -3.07 -0.43 -10.63
N SER A 54 -2.62 0.27 -9.60
CA SER A 54 -3.49 1.09 -8.75
C SER A 54 -3.73 2.47 -9.38
N LYS A 55 -4.97 2.98 -9.26
CA LYS A 55 -5.32 4.38 -9.59
C LYS A 55 -4.90 5.37 -8.50
N LYS A 56 -4.47 4.87 -7.33
CA LYS A 56 -4.06 5.67 -6.19
C LYS A 56 -2.66 6.26 -6.39
N TRP A 57 -2.39 7.35 -5.66
CA TRP A 57 -1.05 7.93 -5.62
C TRP A 57 -0.15 7.11 -4.68
N GLY A 58 0.64 6.18 -5.22
CA GLY A 58 1.54 5.34 -4.43
C GLY A 58 0.80 4.51 -3.37
N PHE A 59 1.16 4.68 -2.10
CA PHE A 59 0.54 3.98 -0.96
C PHE A 59 -0.47 4.84 -0.20
N THR A 60 -0.83 5.99 -0.75
CA THR A 60 -1.86 6.87 -0.19
C THR A 60 -3.26 6.31 -0.44
N LYS A 61 -4.27 6.86 0.24
CA LYS A 61 -5.66 6.43 0.03
C LYS A 61 -6.34 7.13 -1.17
N TYR A 62 -5.76 8.21 -1.67
CA TYR A 62 -6.33 9.08 -2.69
C TYR A 62 -5.96 8.65 -4.12
N GLU A 63 -6.86 8.91 -5.08
CA GLU A 63 -6.55 8.81 -6.51
C GLU A 63 -5.54 9.88 -6.94
N ARG A 64 -4.81 9.65 -8.04
CA ARG A 64 -3.71 10.52 -8.48
C ARG A 64 -4.15 11.98 -8.66
N ASP A 65 -5.30 12.22 -9.30
CA ASP A 65 -5.80 13.57 -9.59
C ASP A 65 -6.23 14.29 -8.31
N VAL A 66 -6.93 13.58 -7.42
CA VAL A 66 -7.37 14.08 -6.12
C VAL A 66 -6.17 14.43 -5.24
N TYR A 67 -5.15 13.56 -5.23
CA TYR A 67 -3.93 13.80 -4.47
C TYR A 67 -3.19 15.05 -4.96
N ALA A 68 -3.08 15.24 -6.28
CA ALA A 68 -2.43 16.41 -6.87
C ALA A 68 -3.14 17.71 -6.43
N LYS A 69 -4.47 17.73 -6.50
CA LYS A 69 -5.28 18.87 -6.06
C LYS A 69 -5.13 19.17 -4.57
N LEU A 70 -5.33 18.16 -3.71
CA LEU A 70 -5.25 18.35 -2.26
C LEU A 70 -3.83 18.73 -1.78
N ARG A 71 -2.79 18.30 -2.51
CA ARG A 71 -1.41 18.71 -2.26
C ARG A 71 -1.17 20.16 -2.67
N GLN A 72 -1.71 20.61 -3.80
CA GLN A 72 -1.64 22.02 -4.24
C GLN A 72 -2.38 22.95 -3.28
N GLU A 73 -3.53 22.52 -2.75
CA GLU A 73 -4.32 23.26 -1.75
C GLU A 73 -3.67 23.29 -0.35
N GLY A 74 -2.57 22.56 -0.13
CA GLY A 74 -1.90 22.49 1.16
C GLY A 74 -2.69 21.73 2.23
N VAL A 75 -3.68 20.93 1.84
CA VAL A 75 -4.54 20.13 2.73
C VAL A 75 -3.86 18.81 3.10
N LEU A 76 -2.93 18.32 2.27
CA LEU A 76 -2.11 17.15 2.55
C LEU A 76 -0.69 17.56 2.89
N ALA A 77 -0.20 17.03 3.99
CA ALA A 77 1.22 17.08 4.33
C ALA A 77 1.88 15.73 4.07
N LEU A 78 3.17 15.78 3.74
CA LEU A 78 3.99 14.60 3.51
C LEU A 78 4.30 13.89 4.84
N ASP A 79 4.09 12.58 4.90
CA ASP A 79 4.47 11.73 6.02
C ASP A 79 5.18 10.46 5.49
N GLY A 80 6.36 10.68 4.92
CA GLY A 80 7.17 9.63 4.31
C GLY A 80 6.50 8.97 3.11
N ASN A 81 6.05 7.72 3.28
CA ASN A 81 5.36 6.95 2.24
C ASN A 81 3.85 7.23 2.18
N HIS A 82 3.30 7.80 3.25
CA HIS A 82 1.90 8.14 3.41
C HIS A 82 1.72 9.65 3.52
N GLU A 83 0.46 10.06 3.61
CA GLU A 83 0.02 11.42 3.70
C GLU A 83 -0.68 11.68 5.04
N LYS A 84 -0.47 12.87 5.59
CA LYS A 84 -1.22 13.36 6.74
C LYS A 84 -2.23 14.39 6.28
N TYR A 85 -3.51 14.09 6.50
CA TYR A 85 -4.59 15.02 6.21
C TYR A 85 -4.63 16.14 7.25
N ILE A 86 -4.69 17.39 6.78
CA ILE A 86 -4.85 18.58 7.61
C ILE A 86 -6.34 18.94 7.64
N PRO A 87 -7.05 18.66 8.75
CA PRO A 87 -8.44 19.03 8.87
C PRO A 87 -8.60 20.54 9.03
N ASN A 88 -9.75 21.06 8.59
CA ASN A 88 -10.17 22.44 8.85
C ASN A 88 -10.64 22.68 10.31
N HIS A 89 -10.46 21.68 11.18
CA HIS A 89 -10.88 21.70 12.57
C HIS A 89 -9.70 21.35 13.47
N GLY A 90 -9.47 22.14 14.53
CA GLY A 90 -8.39 21.91 15.49
C GLY A 90 -7.94 23.18 16.19
N LYS A 91 -6.95 23.06 17.09
CA LYS A 91 -6.37 24.20 17.79
C LYS A 91 -5.56 25.06 16.81
N LEU A 92 -5.92 26.33 16.68
CA LEU A 92 -5.28 27.29 15.76
C LEU A 92 -3.76 27.44 15.96
N ARG A 93 -3.26 27.16 17.17
CA ARG A 93 -1.85 27.33 17.55
C ARG A 93 -0.99 26.07 17.40
N ALA A 94 -1.57 24.93 17.05
CA ALA A 94 -0.80 23.71 16.80
C ALA A 94 -0.18 23.76 15.39
N PRO A 95 1.07 23.30 15.22
CA PRO A 95 1.76 23.43 13.93
C PRO A 95 0.99 22.65 12.86
N ARG A 96 0.74 23.30 11.71
CA ARG A 96 0.24 22.69 10.47
C ARG A 96 1.31 21.73 9.93
N VAL A 97 1.39 20.57 10.58
CA VAL A 97 2.21 19.42 10.23
C VAL A 97 3.72 19.67 10.27
N TYR A 98 4.22 19.72 11.51
CA TYR A 98 5.63 19.76 11.92
C TYR A 98 6.39 21.04 11.54
N LYS A 99 7.44 21.34 12.33
CA LYS A 99 8.34 22.48 12.17
C LYS A 99 9.02 22.49 10.79
#